data_AF-A0A1Q5JYD3-F1
#
_entry.id   AF-A0A1Q5JYD3-F1
#
_cell.length_a   1.000
_cell.length_b   1.000
_cell.length_c   1.000
_cell.angle_alpha   90.00
_cell.angle_beta   90.00
_cell.angle_gamma   90.00
#
_symmetry.space_group_name_H-M   'P 1'
#
loop_
_entity.id
_entity.type
_entity.pdbx_description
1 polymer ?
#
loop_
_entity_poly.entity_id
_entity_poly.type
_entity_poly.pdbx_seq_one_letter_code
_entity_poly.pdbx_strand_id
1 'polypeptide(L)'
;MIDAIAFKYRTGTPWMDLPEHFGSWKGAHNRLRKWAADGTWEKVFTALLAEADAEGDLGWVVAVDSTIVRAHQHAAGARQKGPRPASRPTMPSDAPAAG
;
A
#
# COMPACT_ATOMS: atom_id res chain seq x y z
N MET A 1 -10.35 -23.04 8.93
CA MET A 1 -9.94 -22.84 7.51
C MET A 1 -10.16 -21.41 7.05
N ILE A 2 -11.40 -20.87 7.07
CA ILE A 2 -11.64 -19.45 6.73
C ILE A 2 -10.96 -18.53 7.74
N ASP A 3 -11.00 -18.87 9.04
CA ASP A 3 -10.29 -18.14 10.09
C ASP A 3 -8.77 -18.09 9.86
N ALA A 4 -8.20 -19.14 9.27
CA ALA A 4 -6.78 -19.18 8.91
C ALA A 4 -6.45 -18.15 7.82
N ILE A 5 -7.35 -17.98 6.85
CA ILE A 5 -7.23 -17.02 5.77
C ILE A 5 -7.40 -15.61 6.34
N ALA A 6 -8.42 -15.37 7.17
CA ALA A 6 -8.61 -14.09 7.85
C ALA A 6 -7.40 -13.71 8.71
N PHE A 7 -6.87 -14.66 9.49
CA PHE A 7 -5.67 -14.48 10.30
C PHE A 7 -4.45 -14.08 9.45
N LYS A 8 -4.23 -14.76 8.31
CA LYS A 8 -3.13 -14.46 7.37
C LYS A 8 -3.17 -13.00 6.90
N TYR A 9 -4.34 -12.49 6.55
CA TYR A 9 -4.50 -11.12 6.06
C TYR A 9 -4.44 -10.10 7.20
N ARG A 10 -4.92 -10.44 8.39
CA ARG A 10 -4.83 -9.57 9.58
C ARG A 10 -3.40 -9.39 10.07
N THR A 11 -2.59 -10.45 10.03
CA THR A 11 -1.26 -10.49 10.68
C THR A 11 -0.10 -10.41 9.71
N GLY A 12 -0.31 -10.76 8.44
CA GLY A 12 0.76 -10.86 7.44
C GLY A 12 1.67 -12.07 7.61
N THR A 13 1.51 -12.89 8.65
CA THR A 13 2.36 -14.05 8.97
C THR A 13 2.61 -14.95 7.76
N PRO A 14 3.83 -15.44 7.49
CA PRO A 14 4.06 -16.39 6.39
C PRO A 14 3.19 -17.63 6.52
N TRP A 15 2.77 -18.23 5.40
CA TRP A 15 1.89 -19.42 5.45
C TRP A 15 2.51 -20.58 6.23
N MET A 16 3.83 -20.75 6.18
CA MET A 16 4.53 -21.82 6.90
C MET A 16 4.49 -21.63 8.43
N ASP A 17 4.27 -20.40 8.89
CA ASP A 17 4.24 -20.03 10.30
C ASP A 17 2.80 -19.87 10.82
N LEU A 18 1.81 -20.38 10.09
CA LEU A 18 0.42 -20.37 10.52
C LEU A 18 0.27 -21.20 11.82
N PRO A 19 -0.35 -20.65 12.88
CA PRO A 19 -0.56 -21.38 14.12
C PRO A 19 -1.31 -22.71 13.90
N GLU A 20 -0.87 -23.77 14.58
CA GLU A 20 -1.35 -25.14 14.38
C GLU A 20 -2.86 -25.31 14.61
N HIS A 21 -3.44 -24.52 15.52
CA HIS A 21 -4.89 -24.56 15.82
C HIS A 21 -5.77 -24.17 14.61
N PHE A 22 -5.21 -23.50 13.60
CA PHE A 22 -5.92 -23.21 12.34
C PHE A 22 -5.94 -24.41 11.37
N GLY A 23 -5.17 -25.45 11.66
CA GLY A 23 -4.99 -26.64 10.83
C GLY A 23 -3.98 -26.44 9.71
N SER A 24 -4.12 -27.23 8.64
CA SER A 24 -3.15 -27.27 7.54
C SER A 24 -3.10 -25.95 6.76
N TRP A 25 -1.95 -25.28 6.81
CA TRP A 25 -1.69 -24.07 6.01
C TRP A 25 -1.80 -24.33 4.51
N LYS A 26 -1.40 -25.52 4.03
CA LYS A 26 -1.52 -25.91 2.61
C LYS A 26 -2.98 -25.97 2.19
N GLY A 27 -3.85 -26.50 3.06
CA GLY A 27 -5.30 -26.55 2.84
C GLY A 27 -5.90 -25.15 2.76
N ALA A 28 -5.57 -24.29 3.72
CA ALA A 28 -6.04 -22.89 3.74
C ALA A 28 -5.57 -22.12 2.49
N HIS A 29 -4.29 -22.22 2.13
CA HIS A 29 -3.73 -21.58 0.94
C HIS A 29 -4.38 -22.10 -0.35
N ASN A 30 -4.55 -23.42 -0.49
CA ASN A 30 -5.20 -23.99 -1.67
C ASN A 30 -6.66 -23.56 -1.77
N ARG A 31 -7.38 -23.50 -0.65
CA ARG A 31 -8.76 -23.00 -0.61
C ARG A 31 -8.81 -21.54 -1.05
N LEU A 32 -7.97 -20.69 -0.46
CA LEU A 32 -7.87 -19.27 -0.84
C LEU A 32 -7.69 -19.12 -2.36
N ARG A 33 -6.71 -19.84 -2.93
CA ARG A 33 -6.42 -19.78 -4.37
C ARG A 33 -7.58 -20.27 -5.24
N LYS A 34 -8.21 -21.39 -4.88
CA LYS A 34 -9.35 -21.92 -5.64
C LYS A 34 -10.53 -20.96 -5.64
N TRP A 35 -10.86 -20.43 -4.46
CA TRP A 35 -11.98 -19.51 -4.29
C TRP A 35 -11.75 -18.13 -4.91
N ALA A 36 -10.49 -17.72 -5.04
CA ALA A 36 -10.14 -16.54 -5.83
C ALA A 36 -10.33 -16.79 -7.33
N ALA A 37 -9.97 -17.99 -7.81
CA ALA A 37 -10.09 -18.33 -9.22
C ALA A 37 -11.54 -18.60 -9.67
N ASP A 38 -12.38 -19.17 -8.80
CA ASP A 38 -13.77 -19.53 -9.12
C ASP A 38 -14.80 -18.46 -8.75
N GLY A 39 -14.34 -17.30 -8.25
CA GLY A 39 -15.19 -16.16 -7.88
C GLY A 39 -15.99 -16.35 -6.59
N THR A 40 -15.72 -17.39 -5.80
CA THR A 40 -16.42 -17.58 -4.51
C THR A 40 -16.23 -16.40 -3.56
N TRP A 41 -15.04 -15.77 -3.54
CA TRP A 41 -14.82 -14.60 -2.70
C TRP A 41 -15.69 -13.41 -3.08
N GLU A 42 -15.89 -13.18 -4.37
CA GLU A 42 -16.78 -12.14 -4.87
C GLU A 42 -18.22 -12.39 -4.41
N LYS A 43 -18.70 -13.62 -4.53
CA LYS A 43 -20.05 -14.00 -4.08
C LYS A 43 -20.23 -13.80 -2.57
N VAL A 44 -19.25 -14.22 -1.77
CA VAL A 44 -19.27 -14.03 -0.31
C VAL A 44 -19.29 -12.55 0.03
N PHE A 45 -18.44 -11.75 -0.63
CA PHE A 45 -18.39 -10.31 -0.41
C PHE A 45 -19.71 -9.62 -0.76
N THR A 46 -20.30 -9.94 -1.92
CA THR A 46 -21.60 -9.39 -2.33
C THR A 46 -22.72 -9.76 -1.35
N ALA A 47 -22.74 -10.99 -0.84
CA ALA A 47 -23.74 -11.41 0.14
C ALA A 47 -23.59 -10.65 1.47
N LEU A 48 -22.36 -10.49 1.98
CA LEU A 48 -22.09 -9.74 3.20
C LEU A 48 -22.42 -8.25 3.05
N LEU A 49 -22.15 -7.66 1.87
CA LEU A 49 -22.55 -6.30 1.57
C LEU A 49 -24.08 -6.14 1.58
N ALA A 50 -24.81 -7.06 0.94
CA ALA A 50 -26.27 -7.00 0.91
C ALA A 50 -26.89 -7.11 2.32
N GLU A 51 -26.31 -7.95 3.19
CA GLU A 51 -26.72 -8.09 4.58
C GLU A 51 -26.46 -6.80 5.39
N ALA A 52 -25.26 -6.24 5.28
CA ALA A 52 -24.91 -5.00 5.97
C ALA A 52 -25.72 -3.78 5.47
N ASP A 53 -26.12 -3.76 4.20
CA ASP A 53 -26.97 -2.70 3.64
C ASP A 53 -28.39 -2.80 4.21
N ALA A 54 -28.91 -4.03 4.33
CA ALA A 54 -30.21 -4.30 4.94
C ALA A 54 -30.25 -3.95 6.44
N GLU A 55 -29.14 -4.13 7.17
CA GLU A 55 -29.02 -3.75 8.58
C GLU A 55 -28.78 -2.24 8.77
N GLY A 56 -28.47 -1.51 7.70
CA GLY A 56 -28.15 -0.07 7.75
C GLY A 56 -26.72 0.22 8.24
N ASP A 57 -25.88 -0.80 8.33
CA ASP A 57 -24.49 -0.72 8.78
C ASP A 57 -23.53 -0.23 7.67
N LEU A 58 -24.00 -0.17 6.43
CA LEU A 58 -23.24 0.38 5.30
C LEU A 58 -23.47 1.89 5.12
N GLY A 59 -22.50 2.67 5.56
CA GLY A 59 -22.25 3.99 4.98
C GLY A 59 -21.54 3.80 3.64
N TRP A 60 -22.21 4.11 2.52
CA TRP A 60 -21.65 4.08 1.15
C TRP A 60 -20.57 5.17 0.93
N VAL A 61 -19.56 5.21 1.80
CA VAL A 61 -18.39 6.06 1.67
C VAL A 61 -17.45 5.37 0.69
N VAL A 62 -17.07 6.06 -0.39
CA VAL A 62 -16.17 5.53 -1.41
C VAL A 62 -14.88 5.04 -0.76
N ALA A 63 -14.61 3.74 -0.84
CA ALA A 63 -13.36 3.16 -0.39
C ALA A 63 -12.23 3.62 -1.33
N VAL A 64 -11.18 4.24 -0.77
CA VAL A 64 -9.96 4.57 -1.50
C VAL A 64 -8.93 3.49 -1.21
N ASP A 65 -8.64 2.65 -2.20
CA ASP A 65 -7.56 1.67 -2.14
C ASP A 65 -6.20 2.33 -2.40
N SER A 66 -5.33 2.31 -1.39
CA SER A 66 -3.93 2.71 -1.53
C SER A 66 -3.12 1.54 -2.11
N THR A 67 -2.41 1.76 -3.22
CA THR A 67 -1.47 0.78 -3.76
C THR A 67 -0.06 1.04 -3.23
N ILE A 68 0.58 0.03 -2.62
CA ILE A 68 1.98 0.11 -2.18
C ILE A 68 2.83 -0.75 -3.12
N VAL A 69 3.63 -0.09 -3.97
CA VAL A 69 4.64 -0.76 -4.81
C VAL A 69 6.01 -0.54 -4.18
N ARG A 70 6.71 -1.61 -3.80
CA ARG A 70 8.11 -1.49 -3.37
C ARG A 70 8.97 -1.05 -4.54
N ALA A 71 9.60 0.11 -4.40
CA ALA A 71 10.61 0.56 -5.35
C ALA A 71 11.79 -0.42 -5.37
N HIS A 72 12.34 -0.68 -6.56
CA HIS A 72 13.57 -1.45 -6.70
C HIS A 72 14.70 -0.73 -5.94
N GLN A 73 15.62 -1.47 -5.32
CA GLN A 73 16.76 -0.93 -4.58
C GLN A 73 17.61 0.12 -5.34
N HIS A 74 17.55 0.15 -6.67
CA HIS A 74 18.23 1.14 -7.52
C HIS A 74 17.37 2.36 -7.89
N ALA A 75 16.15 2.48 -7.37
CA ALA A 75 15.26 3.61 -7.65
C ALA A 75 15.71 4.92 -7.01
N ALA A 76 16.65 4.87 -6.05
CA ALA A 76 17.28 6.04 -5.47
C ALA A 76 18.35 6.59 -6.44
N GLY A 77 17.96 7.48 -7.36
CA GLY A 77 18.93 8.07 -8.30
C GLY A 77 18.47 9.28 -9.11
N ALA A 78 17.23 9.76 -8.94
CA ALA A 78 16.78 10.94 -9.67
C ALA A 78 17.62 12.18 -9.28
N ARG A 79 18.32 12.77 -10.26
CA ARG A 79 19.09 13.99 -10.08
C ARG A 79 18.17 15.12 -9.64
N GLN A 80 18.38 15.68 -8.45
CA GLN A 80 17.72 16.93 -8.08
C GLN A 80 18.37 18.08 -8.84
N LYS A 81 17.61 18.71 -9.76
CA LYS A 81 18.01 19.96 -10.39
C LYS A 81 17.86 21.06 -9.34
N GLY A 82 18.87 21.22 -8.50
CA GLY A 82 18.94 22.33 -7.55
C GLY A 82 18.87 23.68 -8.29
N PRO A 83 18.38 24.76 -7.63
CA PRO A 83 18.42 26.09 -8.22
C PRO A 83 19.86 26.45 -8.57
N ARG A 84 20.07 26.95 -9.79
CA ARG A 84 21.37 27.48 -10.22
C ARG A 84 21.74 28.62 -9.26
N PRO A 85 22.90 28.60 -8.58
CA PRO A 85 23.30 29.72 -7.76
C PRO A 85 23.44 30.95 -8.68
N ALA A 86 22.66 32.00 -8.38
CA ALA A 86 22.80 33.27 -9.07
C ALA A 86 24.19 33.83 -8.77
N SER A 87 24.89 34.28 -9.82
CA SER A 87 26.17 34.97 -9.69
C SER A 87 26.03 36.18 -8.76
N ARG A 88 26.96 36.33 -7.82
CA ARG A 88 27.02 37.44 -6.87
C ARG A 88 27.22 38.76 -7.63
N PRO A 89 26.44 39.83 -7.38
CA PRO A 89 26.67 41.12 -8.01
C PRO A 89 28.00 41.71 -7.52
N THR A 90 28.86 42.10 -8.46
CA THR A 90 30.06 42.90 -8.17
C THR A 90 29.63 44.31 -7.80
N MET A 91 29.90 44.74 -6.57
CA MET A 91 29.80 46.16 -6.19
C MET A 91 30.97 46.93 -6.81
N PRO A 92 30.74 48.11 -7.42
CA PRO A 92 31.83 49.01 -7.79
C PRO A 92 32.46 49.59 -6.52
N SER A 93 33.79 49.59 -6.45
CA SER A 93 34.53 50.28 -5.40
C SER A 93 34.64 51.76 -5.78
N ASP A 94 34.08 52.65 -4.96
CA ASP A 94 34.40 54.08 -5.03
C ASP A 94 35.84 54.28 -4.53
N ALA A 95 36.63 55.02 -5.30
CA ALA A 95 37.90 55.60 -4.86
C ALA A 95 37.81 57.13 -5.03
N PRO A 96 38.33 57.93 -4.08
CA PRO A 96 38.11 59.36 -4.08
C PRO A 96 39.01 60.08 -5.09
N ALA A 97 38.53 61.20 -5.60
CA ALA A 97 39.33 62.15 -6.38
C ALA A 97 40.39 62.81 -5.47
N ALA A 98 41.65 62.74 -5.88
CA ALA A 98 42.72 63.59 -5.37
C ALA A 98 43.13 64.57 -6.48
N GLY A 99 43.25 65.85 -6.10
CA GLY A 99 43.62 66.96 -6.98
C GLY A 99 45.11 67.10 -7.24
#